data_AF-J0S9J7-F1
#
_entry.id   AF-J0S9J7-F1
#
_cell.length_a   1.000
_cell.length_b   1.000
_cell.length_c   1.000
_cell.angle_alpha   90.00
_cell.angle_beta   90.00
_cell.angle_gamma   90.00
#
_symmetry.space_group_name_H-M   'P 1'
#
loop_
_entity.id
_entity.type
_entity.pdbx_description
1 polymer ?
#
loop_
_entity_poly.entity_id
_entity_poly.type
_entity_poly.pdbx_seq_one_letter_code
_entity_poly.pdbx_strand_id
1 'polypeptide(L)'
;MPEFTNPFSGNAYNRKLTDMELVRAIRFQIAAEYEAVQIYQQLAESIDNELAKEVLYDIAEEELVHAGEFLRLLKELYPEEEKFYQEGAKEVEEEIEKMKK
;
A
#
# COMPACT_ATOMS: atom_id res chain seq x y z
N MET A 1 -8.05 -0.51 -7.92
CA MET A 1 -8.82 -1.24 -8.97
C MET A 1 -9.60 -0.28 -9.88
N PRO A 2 -9.75 -0.58 -11.17
CA PRO A 2 -10.43 0.34 -12.08
C PRO A 2 -11.96 0.33 -11.90
N GLU A 3 -12.53 1.53 -11.70
CA GLU A 3 -13.98 1.75 -11.61
C GLU A 3 -14.58 2.10 -13.00
N PHE A 4 -14.44 1.21 -13.99
CA PHE A 4 -14.86 1.48 -15.37
C PHE A 4 -16.37 1.69 -15.58
N THR A 5 -17.20 1.57 -14.54
CA THR A 5 -18.67 1.66 -14.63
C THR A 5 -19.21 3.09 -14.54
N ASN A 6 -18.37 4.09 -14.25
CA ASN A 6 -18.80 5.48 -14.08
C ASN A 6 -17.94 6.43 -14.96
N PRO A 7 -18.54 7.14 -15.95
CA PRO A 7 -17.81 8.02 -16.85
C PRO A 7 -17.25 9.28 -16.16
N PHE A 8 -17.63 9.54 -14.91
CA PHE A 8 -17.11 10.63 -14.10
C PHE A 8 -16.09 10.17 -13.05
N SER A 9 -15.85 8.86 -12.90
CA SER A 9 -14.79 8.36 -12.02
C SER A 9 -13.43 8.85 -12.52
N GLY A 10 -12.62 9.42 -11.62
CA GLY A 10 -11.32 10.02 -11.95
C GLY A 10 -11.37 11.50 -12.34
N ASN A 11 -12.54 12.13 -12.44
CA ASN A 11 -12.61 13.58 -12.63
C ASN A 11 -11.96 14.32 -11.46
N ALA A 12 -11.17 15.35 -11.78
CA ALA A 12 -10.60 16.23 -10.77
C ALA A 12 -11.71 17.02 -10.05
N TYR A 13 -11.57 17.14 -8.73
CA TYR A 13 -12.46 17.99 -7.94
C TYR A 13 -12.29 19.47 -8.28
N ASN A 14 -13.33 20.26 -8.02
CA ASN A 14 -13.36 21.71 -8.27
C ASN A 14 -12.37 22.51 -7.40
N ARG A 15 -11.83 21.90 -6.34
CA ARG A 15 -10.76 22.46 -5.49
C ARG A 15 -9.62 21.46 -5.32
N LYS A 16 -8.46 21.98 -4.94
CA LYS A 16 -7.33 21.14 -4.52
C LYS A 16 -7.57 20.56 -3.13
N LEU A 17 -6.87 19.45 -2.84
CA LEU A 17 -6.82 18.87 -1.51
C LEU A 17 -6.13 19.84 -0.56
N THR A 18 -6.58 19.88 0.69
CA THR A 18 -5.80 20.43 1.80
C THR A 18 -4.63 19.50 2.13
N ASP A 19 -3.64 19.99 2.86
CA ASP A 19 -2.46 19.18 3.24
C ASP A 19 -2.86 17.87 3.94
N MET A 20 -3.83 17.94 4.87
CA MET A 20 -4.32 16.75 5.58
C MET A 20 -5.15 15.82 4.69
N GLU A 21 -5.83 16.34 3.68
CA GLU A 21 -6.52 15.49 2.70
C GLU A 21 -5.53 14.80 1.76
N LEU A 22 -4.43 15.46 1.40
CA LEU A 22 -3.34 14.83 0.66
C LEU A 22 -2.71 13.70 1.46
N VAL A 23 -2.41 13.92 2.75
CA VAL A 23 -1.89 12.88 3.65
C VAL A 23 -2.83 11.66 3.68
N ARG A 24 -4.15 11.88 3.79
CA ARG A 24 -5.15 10.80 3.71
C ARG A 24 -5.13 10.09 2.35
N ALA A 25 -5.03 10.85 1.26
CA ALA A 25 -4.97 10.28 -0.08
C ALA A 25 -3.73 9.39 -0.26
N ILE A 26 -2.56 9.78 0.24
CA ILE A 26 -1.35 8.97 0.20
C ILE A 26 -1.52 7.67 1.01
N ARG A 27 -2.17 7.71 2.18
CA ARG A 27 -2.50 6.47 2.93
C ARG A 27 -3.38 5.52 2.13
N PHE A 28 -4.33 6.05 1.36
CA PHE A 28 -5.13 5.22 0.45
C PHE A 28 -4.30 4.64 -0.70
N GLN A 29 -3.27 5.36 -1.20
CA GLN A 29 -2.37 4.80 -2.21
C GLN A 29 -1.55 3.63 -1.64
N ILE A 30 -0.99 3.76 -0.44
CA ILE A 30 -0.29 2.64 0.24
C ILE A 30 -1.20 1.42 0.37
N ALA A 31 -2.45 1.62 0.80
CA ALA A 31 -3.43 0.53 0.90
C ALA A 31 -3.77 -0.10 -0.46
N ALA A 32 -3.84 0.72 -1.53
CA ALA A 32 -4.10 0.24 -2.88
C ALA A 32 -2.96 -0.64 -3.41
N GLU A 33 -1.70 -0.30 -3.10
CA GLU A 33 -0.57 -1.16 -3.46
C GLU A 33 -0.63 -2.52 -2.76
N TYR A 34 -0.94 -2.54 -1.45
CA TYR A 34 -1.13 -3.82 -0.74
C TYR A 34 -2.32 -4.64 -1.28
N GLU A 35 -3.41 -3.98 -1.69
CA GLU A 35 -4.52 -4.64 -2.38
C GLU A 35 -4.05 -5.25 -3.71
N ALA A 36 -3.27 -4.52 -4.50
CA ALA A 36 -2.73 -4.99 -5.77
C ALA A 36 -1.85 -6.23 -5.60
N VAL A 37 -0.91 -6.20 -4.64
CA VAL A 37 -0.07 -7.37 -4.27
C VAL A 37 -0.95 -8.59 -4.02
N GLN A 38 -1.96 -8.45 -3.15
CA GLN A 38 -2.83 -9.55 -2.78
C GLN A 38 -3.63 -10.10 -3.98
N ILE A 39 -4.15 -9.23 -4.84
CA ILE A 39 -4.92 -9.64 -6.03
C ILE A 39 -4.04 -10.44 -6.99
N TYR A 40 -2.84 -9.95 -7.27
CA TYR A 40 -1.95 -10.59 -8.24
C TYR A 40 -1.44 -11.94 -7.72
N GLN A 41 -1.00 -12.00 -6.46
CA GLN A 41 -0.56 -13.25 -5.85
C GLN A 41 -1.69 -14.28 -5.80
N GLN A 42 -2.89 -13.89 -5.36
CA GLN A 42 -4.04 -14.80 -5.32
C GLN A 42 -4.44 -15.31 -6.71
N LEU A 43 -4.38 -14.45 -7.74
CA LEU A 43 -4.66 -14.86 -9.11
C LEU A 43 -3.59 -15.84 -9.62
N ALA A 44 -2.31 -15.58 -9.36
CA ALA A 44 -1.20 -16.45 -9.73
C ALA A 44 -1.33 -17.85 -9.09
N GLU A 45 -1.75 -17.90 -7.81
CA GLU A 45 -2.04 -19.15 -7.10
C GLU A 45 -3.24 -19.93 -7.67
N SER A 46 -4.12 -19.25 -8.42
CA SER A 46 -5.40 -19.79 -8.91
C SER A 46 -5.41 -20.18 -10.39
N ILE A 47 -4.26 -20.17 -11.06
CA ILE A 47 -4.14 -20.49 -12.50
C ILE A 47 -3.01 -21.49 -12.76
N ASP A 48 -3.03 -22.16 -13.92
CA ASP A 48 -1.98 -23.12 -14.33
C ASP A 48 -0.98 -22.55 -15.35
N ASN A 49 -1.24 -21.36 -15.90
CA ASN A 49 -0.38 -20.79 -16.95
C ASN A 49 0.91 -20.21 -16.33
N GLU A 50 2.03 -20.90 -16.57
CA GLU A 50 3.33 -20.54 -15.97
C GLU A 50 3.83 -19.14 -16.35
N LEU A 51 3.65 -18.71 -17.62
CA LEU A 51 4.02 -17.35 -18.03
C LEU A 51 3.21 -16.29 -17.27
N ALA A 52 1.90 -16.51 -17.10
CA ALA A 52 1.05 -15.59 -16.36
C ALA A 52 1.42 -15.54 -14.88
N LYS A 53 1.78 -16.66 -14.25
CA LYS A 53 2.29 -16.67 -12.86
C LYS A 53 3.55 -15.86 -12.71
N GLU A 54 4.53 -16.08 -13.59
CA GLU A 54 5.81 -15.36 -13.56
C GLU A 54 5.59 -13.85 -13.61
N VAL A 55 4.77 -13.39 -14.56
CA VAL A 55 4.44 -11.96 -14.68
C VAL A 55 3.66 -11.43 -13.48
N LEU A 56 2.68 -12.17 -12.96
CA LEU A 56 1.88 -11.72 -11.82
C LEU A 56 2.70 -11.61 -10.53
N TYR A 57 3.62 -12.55 -10.28
CA TYR A 57 4.50 -12.47 -9.12
C TYR A 57 5.51 -11.34 -9.24
N ASP A 58 6.09 -11.14 -10.43
CA ASP A 58 7.01 -10.02 -10.70
C ASP A 58 6.32 -8.67 -10.45
N ILE A 59 5.12 -8.47 -11.01
CA ILE A 59 4.33 -7.24 -10.76
C ILE A 59 4.00 -7.10 -9.27
N ALA A 60 3.62 -8.18 -8.58
CA ALA A 60 3.34 -8.11 -7.13
C ALA A 60 4.56 -7.67 -6.31
N GLU A 61 5.77 -8.05 -6.69
CA GLU A 61 7.00 -7.56 -6.04
C GLU A 61 7.26 -6.08 -6.33
N GLU A 62 6.95 -5.61 -7.54
CA GLU A 62 7.05 -4.18 -7.90
C GLU A 62 6.08 -3.31 -7.07
N GLU A 63 4.85 -3.77 -6.80
CA GLU A 63 3.91 -2.99 -5.98
C GLU A 63 4.38 -2.81 -4.52
N LEU A 64 5.21 -3.72 -4.00
CA LEU A 64 5.86 -3.53 -2.69
C LEU A 64 6.88 -2.38 -2.72
N VAL A 65 7.55 -2.17 -3.85
CA VAL A 65 8.42 -1.01 -4.06
C VAL A 65 7.59 0.27 -4.07
N HIS A 66 6.47 0.30 -4.80
CA HIS A 66 5.55 1.44 -4.82
C HIS A 66 4.97 1.76 -3.43
N ALA A 67 4.59 0.73 -2.66
CA ALA A 67 4.15 0.91 -1.27
C ALA A 67 5.25 1.57 -0.42
N GLY A 68 6.51 1.19 -0.63
CA GLY A 68 7.67 1.81 0.00
C GLY A 68 7.88 3.28 -0.39
N GLU A 69 7.72 3.62 -1.68
CA GLU A 69 7.79 5.01 -2.17
C GLU A 69 6.73 5.90 -1.51
N PHE A 70 5.48 5.44 -1.48
CA PHE A 70 4.40 6.16 -0.83
C PHE A 70 4.59 6.29 0.67
N LEU A 71 5.08 5.25 1.35
CA LEU A 71 5.41 5.32 2.76
C LEU A 71 6.51 6.37 3.03
N ARG A 72 7.55 6.42 2.20
CA ARG A 72 8.60 7.45 2.33
C ARG A 72 8.02 8.85 2.12
N LEU A 73 7.15 9.04 1.14
CA LEU A 73 6.47 10.32 0.90
C LEU A 73 5.57 10.70 2.08
N LEU A 74 4.82 9.76 2.65
CA LEU A 74 3.96 9.99 3.81
C LEU A 74 4.75 10.52 5.00
N LYS A 75 5.92 9.93 5.28
CA LYS A 75 6.84 10.39 6.33
C LYS A 75 7.35 11.82 6.10
N GLU A 76 7.48 12.25 4.84
CA GLU A 76 7.82 13.64 4.51
C GLU A 76 6.66 14.60 4.77
N LEU A 77 5.46 14.23 4.32
CA LEU A 77 4.27 15.07 4.40
C LEU A 77 3.71 15.18 5.82
N TYR A 78 3.91 14.15 6.65
CA TYR A 78 3.41 14.13 8.02
C TYR A 78 4.42 13.49 9.01
N PRO A 79 5.53 14.19 9.31
CA PRO A 79 6.64 13.65 10.11
C PRO A 79 6.25 13.22 11.52
N GLU A 80 5.24 13.87 12.10
CA GLU A 80 4.72 13.57 13.44
C GLU A 80 4.14 12.16 13.56
N GLU A 81 3.78 11.50 12.44
CA GLU A 81 3.28 10.13 12.45
C GLU A 81 4.37 9.09 12.70
N GLU A 82 5.64 9.43 12.43
CA GLU A 82 6.77 8.51 12.60
C GLU A 82 6.91 7.99 14.04
N LYS A 83 6.58 8.82 15.04
CA LYS A 83 6.65 8.41 16.45
C LYS A 83 5.72 7.24 16.76
N PHE A 84 4.54 7.19 16.13
CA PHE A 84 3.60 6.08 16.31
C PHE A 84 4.08 4.81 15.60
N TYR A 85 4.76 4.93 14.46
CA TYR A 85 5.38 3.78 13.79
C TYR A 85 6.50 3.18 14.62
N GLN A 86 7.34 4.01 15.24
CA GLN A 86 8.41 3.56 16.13
C GLN A 86 7.86 2.90 17.40
N GLU A 87 6.81 3.47 17.99
CA GLU A 87 6.11 2.89 19.13
C GLU A 87 5.53 1.52 18.78
N GLY A 88 4.78 1.41 17.67
CA GLY A 88 4.22 0.13 17.23
C GLY A 88 5.27 -0.93 16.89
N ALA A 89 6.40 -0.54 16.30
CA ALA A 89 7.52 -1.47 16.07
C ALA A 89 8.09 -2.01 17.40
N LYS A 90 8.25 -1.13 18.40
CA LYS A 90 8.73 -1.52 19.72
C LYS A 90 7.76 -2.48 20.43
N GLU A 91 6.45 -2.24 20.33
CA GLU A 91 5.44 -3.15 20.89
C GLU A 91 5.58 -4.58 20.33
N VAL A 92 5.82 -4.72 19.02
CA VAL A 92 6.03 -6.03 18.38
C VAL A 92 7.34 -6.68 18.85
N GLU A 93 8.43 -5.93 19.00
CA GLU A 93 9.68 -6.46 19.55
C GLU A 93 9.50 -7.01 20.98
N GLU A 94 8.73 -6.31 21.83
CA GLU A 94 8.41 -6.79 23.17
C GLU A 94 7.63 -8.12 23.16
N GLU A 95 6.71 -8.32 22.21
CA GLU A 95 6.02 -9.59 22.02
C GLU A 95 6.96 -10.70 21.52
N ILE A 96 7.87 -10.39 20.59
CA ILE A 96 8.88 -11.34 20.10
C ILE A 96 9.78 -11.83 21.24
N GLU A 97 10.22 -10.93 22.12
CA GLU A 97 11.04 -11.29 23.28
C GLU A 97 10.30 -12.17 24.30
N LYS A 98 8.99 -11.93 24.50
CA LYS A 98 8.17 -12.78 25.38
C LYS A 98 8.07 -14.21 24.86
N MET A 99 7.96 -14.40 23.54
CA MET A 99 7.82 -15.73 22.92
C MET A 99 9.13 -16.53 22.88
N LYS A 100 10.28 -15.86 23.02
CA LYS A 100 11.61 -16.50 23.06
C LYS A 100 12.06 -16.93 24.46
N LYS A 101 11.30 -16.57 25.51
CA LYS A 101 11.55 -16.94 26.90
C LYS A 101 10.82 -18.22 27.28
#